data_AF-J0SCD7-F1
#
_entry.id   AF-J0SCD7-F1
#
_cell.length_a   1.000
_cell.length_b   1.000
_cell.length_c   1.000
_cell.angle_alpha   90.00
_cell.angle_beta   90.00
_cell.angle_gamma   90.00
#
_symmetry.space_group_name_H-M   'P 1'
#
loop_
_entity.id
_entity.type
_entity.pdbx_description
1 polymer ?
#
loop_
_entity_poly.entity_id
_entity_poly.type
_entity_poly.pdbx_seq_one_letter_code
_entity_poly.pdbx_strand_id
1 'polypeptide(L)' 'MKTPERETFVRGRAYISCIDRGYRMAKLVLIDVETGMRVRHVIRSMKQARRQQEWYETALGRRVRIEKVFERR' A
#
# COMPACT_ATOMS: atom_id res chain seq x y z
N MET A 1 23.96 0.00 -2.44
CA MET A 1 22.51 0.28 -2.43
C MET A 1 21.79 -1.01 -2.07
N LYS A 2 21.33 -1.18 -0.83
CA LYS A 2 20.53 -2.36 -0.45
C LYS A 2 19.12 -2.17 -1.01
N THR A 3 18.77 -2.94 -2.04
CA THR A 3 17.40 -3.07 -2.51
C THR A 3 16.58 -3.57 -1.32
N PRO A 4 15.67 -2.78 -0.73
CA PRO A 4 14.79 -3.33 0.28
C PRO A 4 13.85 -4.26 -0.46
N GLU A 5 13.83 -5.52 -0.04
CA GLU A 5 12.97 -6.58 -0.54
C GLU A 5 11.57 -6.00 -0.76
N ARG A 6 11.19 -5.87 -2.04
CA ARG A 6 9.87 -5.39 -2.46
C ARG A 6 8.86 -6.48 -2.11
N GLU A 7 8.49 -6.61 -0.84
CA GLU A 7 7.35 -7.44 -0.44
C GLU A 7 6.06 -6.65 -0.71
N THR A 8 5.71 -6.66 -1.99
CA THR A 8 4.38 -6.39 -2.49
C THR A 8 3.44 -7.48 -1.97
N PHE A 9 2.20 -7.09 -1.71
CA PHE A 9 1.06 -7.96 -1.43
C PHE A 9 1.03 -8.63 -0.06
N VAL A 10 0.15 -8.09 0.77
CA VAL A 10 -0.23 -8.73 2.01
C VAL A 10 -1.74 -8.88 2.08
N ARG A 11 -2.25 -9.86 1.31
CA ARG A 11 -3.60 -10.42 1.55
C ARG A 11 -3.56 -11.11 2.92
N GLY A 12 -4.55 -10.83 3.76
CA GLY A 12 -4.86 -11.45 5.07
C GLY A 12 -3.75 -12.26 5.74
N ARG A 13 -3.49 -13.49 5.25
CA ARG A 13 -2.51 -14.43 5.81
C ARG A 13 -1.08 -13.90 5.89
N ALA A 14 -0.61 -13.20 4.86
CA ALA A 14 0.76 -12.66 4.86
C ALA A 14 0.94 -11.54 5.91
N TYR A 15 -0.15 -10.91 6.37
CA TYR A 15 -0.11 -9.75 7.28
C TYR A 15 0.24 -10.17 8.67
N ILE A 16 -0.42 -11.24 9.09
CA ILE A 16 -0.21 -11.88 10.38
C ILE A 16 1.23 -12.39 10.41
N SER A 17 1.71 -13.05 9.35
CA SER A 17 3.11 -13.50 9.30
C SER A 17 4.15 -12.37 9.33
N CYS A 18 3.88 -11.19 8.76
CA CYS A 18 4.78 -10.04 8.89
C CYS A 18 4.86 -9.57 10.35
N ILE A 19 3.72 -9.47 11.03
CA ILE A 19 3.66 -9.06 12.44
C ILE A 19 4.38 -10.07 13.34
N ASP A 20 4.12 -11.37 13.13
CA ASP A 20 4.76 -12.45 13.89
C ASP A 20 6.29 -12.46 13.70
N ARG A 21 6.78 -12.03 12.53
CA ARG A 21 8.21 -11.86 12.24
C ARG A 21 8.80 -10.54 12.75
N GLY A 22 8.07 -9.77 13.55
CA GLY A 22 8.54 -8.52 14.15
C GLY A 22 8.47 -7.29 13.24
N TYR A 23 7.68 -7.32 12.17
CA TYR A 23 7.45 -6.15 11.33
C TYR A 23 6.22 -5.36 11.80
N ARG A 24 6.31 -4.03 11.75
CA ARG A 24 5.18 -3.12 12.01
C ARG A 24 4.69 -2.51 10.70
N MET A 25 3.38 -2.39 10.53
CA MET A 25 2.82 -1.62 9.42
C MET A 25 3.19 -0.14 9.58
N ALA A 26 3.99 0.37 8.65
CA ALA A 26 4.52 1.74 8.68
C ALA A 26 3.59 2.71 7.93
N LYS A 27 3.18 2.35 6.69
CA LYS A 27 2.48 3.29 5.79
C LYS A 27 1.46 2.60 4.89
N LEU A 28 0.47 3.37 4.44
CA LEU A 28 -0.45 3.01 3.37
C LEU A 28 -0.16 3.86 2.14
N VAL A 29 -0.18 3.25 0.96
CA VAL A 29 0.19 3.91 -0.29
C VAL A 29 -0.79 3.51 -1.38
N LEU A 30 -1.08 4.43 -2.30
CA LEU A 30 -1.84 4.14 -3.50
C LEU A 30 -0.87 4.07 -4.68
N ILE A 31 -1.02 3.03 -5.48
CA ILE A 31 -0.23 2.78 -6.68
C ILE A 31 -1.18 2.79 -7.88
N ASP A 32 -0.94 3.67 -8.84
CA ASP A 32 -1.57 3.60 -10.15
C ASP A 32 -1.10 2.32 -10.85
N VAL A 33 -2.02 1.46 -11.26
CA VAL A 33 -1.71 0.14 -11.82
C VAL A 33 -1.13 0.24 -13.22
N GLU A 34 -1.50 1.25 -14.00
CA GLU A 34 -1.04 1.42 -15.39
C GLU A 34 0.38 1.99 -15.42
N THR A 35 0.66 2.98 -14.58
CA THR A 35 1.96 3.67 -14.58
C THR A 35 2.94 3.07 -13.56
N GLY A 36 2.46 2.27 -12.61
CA GLY A 36 3.22 1.82 -11.45
C GLY A 36 3.62 2.95 -10.50
N MET A 37 3.10 4.16 -10.72
CA MET A 37 3.50 5.33 -9.93
C MET A 37 2.77 5.40 -8.60
N ARG A 38 3.50 5.82 -7.58
CA ARG A 38 2.94 6.06 -6.26
C ARG A 38 2.25 7.40 -6.21
N VAL A 39 0.98 7.40 -5.83
CA VAL A 39 0.22 8.61 -5.55
C VAL A 39 0.81 9.29 -4.32
N ARG A 40 1.16 10.58 -4.46
CA ARG A 40 1.74 11.40 -3.39
C ARG A 40 0.64 11.95 -2.47
N HIS A 41 -0.16 11.06 -1.87
CA HIS A 41 -1.15 11.42 -0.87
C HIS A 41 -0.81 10.79 0.49
N VAL A 42 -0.99 11.55 1.56
CA VAL A 42 -0.75 11.05 2.92
C VAL A 42 -1.97 10.27 3.38
N ILE A 43 -1.81 8.95 3.54
CA ILE A 43 -2.89 8.05 3.92
C ILE A 43 -2.61 7.53 5.32
N ARG A 44 -3.48 7.90 6.26
CA ARG A 44 -3.34 7.55 7.68
C ARG A 44 -4.20 6.36 8.10
N SER A 45 -5.17 5.96 7.27
CA SER A 45 -6.06 4.84 7.57
C SER A 45 -6.54 4.13 6.31
N MET A 46 -6.98 2.88 6.47
CA MET A 46 -7.59 2.10 5.37
C MET A 46 -8.88 2.74 4.86
N LYS A 47 -9.66 3.40 5.72
CA LYS A 47 -10.89 4.11 5.31
C LYS A 47 -10.56 5.26 4.36
N GLN A 48 -9.54 6.06 4.72
CA GLN A 48 -9.05 7.13 3.85
C GLN A 48 -8.45 6.56 2.56
N ALA A 49 -7.72 5.43 2.63
CA ALA A 49 -7.15 4.78 1.46
C ALA A 49 -8.22 4.38 0.44
N ARG A 50 -9.33 3.78 0.91
CA ARG A 50 -10.46 3.38 0.05
C ARG A 50 -11.17 4.57 -0.59
N ARG A 51 -11.47 5.61 0.19
CA ARG A 51 -12.10 6.82 -0.35
C ARG A 51 -11.24 7.47 -1.45
N GLN A 52 -9.93 7.50 -1.23
CA GLN A 52 -9.01 8.05 -2.23
C GLN A 52 -8.85 7.13 -3.44
N GLN A 53 -8.83 5.81 -3.24
CA GLN A 53 -8.87 4.86 -4.34
C GLN A 53 -10.09 5.11 -5.23
N GLU A 54 -11.29 5.14 -4.66
CA GLU A 54 -12.54 5.41 -5.40
C GLU A 54 -12.49 6.74 -6.16
N TRP A 55 -12.00 7.80 -5.51
CA TRP A 55 -11.85 9.11 -6.14
C TRP A 55 -10.87 9.07 -7.33
N TYR A 56 -9.69 8.47 -7.16
CA TYR A 56 -8.70 8.37 -8.25
C TYR A 56 -9.19 7.49 -9.40
N GLU A 57 -9.84 6.36 -9.10
CA GLU A 57 -10.38 5.47 -10.11
C GLU A 57 -11.50 6.15 -10.92
N THR A 58 -12.33 6.96 -10.24
CA THR A 58 -13.39 7.75 -10.90
C THR A 58 -12.82 8.91 -11.71
N ALA A 59 -11.83 9.62 -11.18
CA ALA A 59 -11.28 10.83 -11.81
C ALA A 59 -10.37 10.52 -13.00
N LEU A 60 -9.61 9.42 -12.95
CA LEU A 60 -8.65 9.06 -14.00
C LEU A 60 -9.16 7.94 -14.92
N GLY A 61 -10.21 7.21 -14.52
CA GLY A 61 -10.68 6.02 -15.25
C GLY A 61 -9.71 4.83 -15.20
N ARG A 62 -8.71 4.87 -14.31
CA ARG A 62 -7.64 3.88 -14.17
C ARG A 62 -7.74 3.15 -12.84
N ARG A 63 -7.29 1.90 -12.79
CA ARG A 63 -7.28 1.13 -11.54
C ARG A 63 -6.17 1.62 -10.61
N VAL A 64 -6.47 1.69 -9.32
CA VAL A 64 -5.51 2.05 -8.27
C VAL A 64 -5.46 0.94 -7.23
N ARG A 65 -4.25 0.56 -6.79
CA ARG A 65 -4.04 -0.45 -5.74
C ARG A 65 -3.62 0.21 -4.43
N ILE A 66 -4.21 -0.20 -3.32
CA ILE A 66 -3.72 0.13 -1.98
C ILE A 66 -2.64 -0.87 -1.59
N GLU A 67 -1.46 -0.40 -1.20
CA GLU A 67 -0.39 -1.22 -0.63
C GLU A 67 -0.07 -0.82 0.81
N LYS A 68 0.21 -1.83 1.63
CA LYS A 68 0.68 -1.68 2.99
C LYS A 68 2.19 -1.84 3.00
N VAL A 69 2.89 -0.85 3.52
CA VAL A 69 4.34 -0.87 3.71
C VAL A 69 4.63 -1.23 5.15
N PHE A 70 5.48 -2.23 5.35
CA PHE A 70 5.94 -2.69 6.66
C PHE A 70 7.40 -2.29 6.86
N GLU A 71 7.77 -2.03 8.11
CA GLU A 71 9.16 -1.80 8.52
C GLU A 71 9.53 -2.80 9.60
N ARG A 72 10.78 -3.28 9.57
CA ARG A 72 11.29 -4.19 10.59
C ARG A 72 11.51 -3.41 11.88
N ARG A 73 11.09 -3.98 13.01
CA ARG A 73 11.39 -3.45 14.33
C ARG A 73 12.87 -3.64 14.70
#